data_AF-A0A5N6ZS82-F1
#
_entry.id   AF-A0A5N6ZS82-F1
#
_cell.length_a   1.000
_cell.length_b   1.000
_cell.length_c   1.000
_cell.angle_alpha   90.00
_cell.angle_beta   90.00
_cell.angle_gamma   90.00
#
_symmetry.space_group_name_H-M   'P 1'
#
loop_
_entity.id
_entity.type
_entity.pdbx_description
1 polymer ?
#
loop_
_entity_poly.entity_id
_entity_poly.type
_entity_poly.pdbx_seq_one_letter_code
_entity_poly.pdbx_strand_id
1 'polypeptide(L)'
;MQLKNSLFLLTALTAGSAVARMHGHERRHAHHHLQHEEKRAVGDIVYANFNGVWKSWINEFSGVTSTTSASGSTPTTASSGTSVVTVSAVPTASSGPTVTTPGSCKEWHAFQDGDNYTREGFGNKTMNNGEKYIKYIGNVGDPYGSNIIEVSESKACEYKHVIRIDGSEKETWTIAFWNKMGPDLKLTGWYGNAVLTLKINPGESKYVAFDDDSQGAWGAAKGDSLPKDQYGGYACTWGEFDFGNTSNEGWSGWDVSAIQAQMAGLDVQGMRICTHDNQKCSAISNLAKLVENAYTALEAGVDGIGGEWTAGALRLVVNIDYE
;
A
#
# COMPACT_ATOMS: atom_id res chain seq x y z
N MET A 1 60.07 9.38 24.54
CA MET A 1 58.73 9.75 25.02
C MET A 1 57.71 9.14 24.07
N GLN A 2 57.01 8.11 24.55
CA GLN A 2 55.85 7.51 23.91
C GLN A 2 54.61 8.17 24.50
N LEU A 3 53.68 8.63 23.66
CA LEU A 3 52.33 8.99 24.10
C LEU A 3 51.37 7.93 23.57
N LYS A 4 50.89 7.11 24.50
CA LYS A 4 49.70 6.26 24.40
C LYS A 4 48.51 7.01 25.02
N ASN A 5 47.32 6.74 24.49
CA ASN A 5 45.95 6.89 25.01
C ASN A 5 45.07 7.59 23.96
N SER A 6 44.28 6.89 23.14
CA SER A 6 43.06 6.10 23.41
C SER A 6 41.77 6.91 23.19
N LEU A 7 40.82 6.26 22.50
CA LEU A 7 39.36 6.36 22.65
C LEU A 7 38.64 7.52 21.91
N PHE A 8 37.87 7.22 20.85
CA PHE A 8 36.46 6.81 20.98
C PHE A 8 35.81 6.52 19.61
N LEU A 9 34.90 5.55 19.63
CA LEU A 9 34.01 5.11 18.57
C LEU A 9 33.19 6.25 17.95
N LEU A 10 33.05 6.24 16.62
CA LEU A 10 31.92 6.86 15.93
C LEU A 10 31.11 5.77 15.21
N THR A 11 30.43 4.93 15.99
CA THR A 11 29.33 4.09 15.53
C THR A 11 28.03 4.85 15.77
N ALA A 12 27.50 5.52 14.74
CA ALA A 12 26.12 6.02 14.75
C ALA A 12 25.67 6.33 13.31
N LEU A 13 25.29 5.29 12.55
CA LEU A 13 24.62 5.41 11.25
C LEU A 13 23.85 4.11 10.94
N THR A 14 22.96 3.68 11.84
CA THR A 14 22.08 2.51 11.59
C THR A 14 20.62 2.71 12.02
N ALA A 15 20.20 3.93 12.38
CA ALA A 15 18.80 4.21 12.71
C ALA A 15 17.98 4.79 11.54
N GLY A 16 18.62 5.24 10.45
CA GLY A 16 17.93 5.88 9.31
C GLY A 16 17.28 4.92 8.33
N SER A 17 17.72 3.66 8.28
CA SER A 17 17.20 2.67 7.33
C SER A 17 15.83 2.12 7.72
N ALA A 18 15.44 2.14 8.99
CA ALA A 18 14.10 1.72 9.40
C ALA A 18 13.05 2.79 9.10
N VAL A 19 13.37 4.08 9.30
CA VAL A 19 12.39 5.16 9.14
C VAL A 19 12.02 5.34 7.67
N ALA A 20 12.99 5.39 6.75
CA ALA A 20 12.70 5.50 5.30
C ALA A 20 11.77 4.40 4.77
N ARG A 21 11.80 3.20 5.38
CA ARG A 21 10.98 2.03 5.00
C ARG A 21 9.53 2.09 5.50
N MET A 22 9.21 3.00 6.42
CA MET A 22 7.92 3.05 7.10
C MET A 22 6.83 3.81 6.34
N HIS A 23 7.18 4.56 5.31
CA HIS A 23 6.38 5.74 5.01
C HIS A 23 5.19 5.51 4.07
N GLY A 24 5.11 4.45 3.26
CA GLY A 24 3.96 4.24 2.36
C GLY A 24 2.58 4.18 3.04
N HIS A 25 2.55 3.96 4.36
CA HIS A 25 1.31 3.70 5.11
C HIS A 25 0.89 4.75 6.15
N GLU A 26 1.76 5.71 6.49
CA GLU A 26 1.35 6.92 7.22
C GLU A 26 0.49 7.83 6.32
N ARG A 27 0.66 7.66 4.99
CA ARG A 27 0.33 8.61 3.92
C ARG A 27 -1.05 8.48 3.24
N ARG A 28 -2.02 7.88 3.93
CA ARG A 28 -3.39 7.72 3.36
C ARG A 28 -4.49 8.24 4.27
N HIS A 29 -4.12 8.58 5.51
CA HIS A 29 -5.08 8.99 6.54
C HIS A 29 -5.07 10.51 6.79
N ALA A 30 -4.14 11.28 6.19
CA ALA A 30 -4.13 12.74 6.31
C ALA A 30 -5.12 13.45 5.37
N HIS A 31 -5.68 12.75 4.38
CA HIS A 31 -6.59 13.34 3.38
C HIS A 31 -7.81 14.05 3.98
N HIS A 32 -8.23 13.70 5.20
CA HIS A 32 -9.36 14.37 5.87
C HIS A 32 -9.03 15.22 7.11
N HIS A 33 -7.89 15.01 7.80
CA HIS A 33 -7.54 15.95 8.88
C HIS A 33 -7.03 17.30 8.35
N LEU A 34 -6.44 17.32 7.15
CA LEU A 34 -5.91 18.54 6.52
C LEU A 34 -6.97 19.38 5.79
N GLN A 35 -8.11 18.80 5.40
CA GLN A 35 -9.19 19.59 4.80
C GLN A 35 -10.08 20.30 5.83
N HIS A 36 -10.12 19.82 7.09
CA HIS A 36 -11.03 20.40 8.08
C HIS A 36 -10.41 20.96 9.37
N GLU A 37 -9.14 20.72 9.72
CA GLU A 37 -8.60 21.29 10.99
C GLU A 37 -7.17 21.85 10.99
N GLU A 38 -6.39 21.81 9.91
CA GLU A 38 -5.10 22.52 9.90
C GLU A 38 -5.24 23.97 9.41
N LYS A 39 -5.18 24.91 10.35
CA LYS A 39 -4.85 26.30 10.05
C LYS A 39 -3.43 26.33 9.50
N ARG A 40 -3.30 26.42 8.16
CA ARG A 40 -2.01 26.55 7.46
C ARG A 40 -1.20 27.71 8.06
N ALA A 41 0.05 27.46 8.42
CA ALA A 41 0.92 28.46 9.02
C ALA A 41 1.44 29.43 7.96
N VAL A 42 1.88 30.62 8.39
CA VAL A 42 2.68 31.51 7.54
C VAL A 42 4.01 30.83 7.25
N GLY A 43 4.38 30.75 5.98
CA GLY A 43 5.60 30.09 5.52
C GLY A 43 5.37 28.76 4.81
N ASP A 44 4.18 28.17 4.90
CA ASP A 44 3.87 26.91 4.25
C ASP A 44 3.78 27.05 2.73
N ILE A 45 4.29 26.06 1.99
CA ILE A 45 4.13 26.00 0.53
C ILE A 45 2.73 25.49 0.20
N VAL A 46 1.93 26.35 -0.43
CA VAL A 46 0.58 26.02 -0.89
C VAL A 46 0.65 25.56 -2.33
N TYR A 47 0.01 24.43 -2.64
CA TYR A 47 -0.21 23.95 -4.00
C TYR A 47 -1.67 24.17 -4.42
N ALA A 48 -1.90 24.63 -5.63
CA ALA A 48 -3.23 24.69 -6.22
C ALA A 48 -3.20 24.38 -7.71
N ASN A 49 -4.21 23.64 -8.16
CA ASN A 49 -4.44 23.37 -9.57
C ASN A 49 -5.26 24.51 -10.19
N PHE A 50 -4.70 25.14 -11.21
CA PHE A 50 -5.40 26.12 -12.04
C PHE A 50 -5.51 25.55 -13.46
N ASN A 51 -6.71 25.09 -13.84
CA ASN A 51 -7.01 24.58 -15.18
C ASN A 51 -6.03 23.48 -15.64
N GLY A 52 -5.74 22.51 -14.77
CA GLY A 52 -4.85 21.39 -15.08
C GLY A 52 -3.37 21.67 -14.86
N VAL A 53 -2.98 22.89 -14.48
CA VAL A 53 -1.59 23.26 -14.17
C VAL A 53 -1.43 23.48 -12.67
N TRP A 54 -0.55 22.71 -12.05
CA TRP A 54 -0.21 22.87 -10.64
C TRP A 54 0.73 24.06 -10.43
N LYS A 55 0.40 24.92 -9.46
CA LYS A 55 1.23 26.05 -9.02
C LYS A 55 1.52 25.94 -7.53
N SER A 56 2.66 26.50 -7.11
CA SER A 56 3.01 26.64 -5.70
C SER A 56 3.43 28.07 -5.31
N TRP A 57 3.10 28.47 -4.08
CA TRP A 57 3.55 29.74 -3.48
C TRP A 57 3.68 29.62 -1.95
N ILE A 58 4.45 30.53 -1.33
CA ILE A 58 4.58 30.60 0.13
C ILE A 58 3.35 31.33 0.70
N ASN A 59 2.68 30.74 1.69
CA ASN A 59 1.58 31.37 2.41
C ASN A 59 2.09 32.52 3.28
N GLU A 60 1.72 33.76 2.95
CA GLU A 60 2.04 34.94 3.77
C GLU A 60 0.92 35.32 4.75
N PHE A 61 -0.20 34.60 4.75
CA PHE A 61 -1.40 34.97 5.50
C PHE A 61 -1.50 34.25 6.86
N SER A 62 -1.41 35.01 7.95
CA SER A 62 -1.38 34.49 9.35
C SER A 62 -2.74 34.25 10.00
N GLY A 63 -3.83 34.67 9.36
CA GLY A 63 -5.19 34.30 9.78
C GLY A 63 -5.66 34.78 11.16
N VAL A 64 -5.06 35.80 11.79
CA VAL A 64 -5.50 36.28 13.13
C VAL A 64 -6.06 37.70 13.18
N THR A 65 -7.30 37.82 13.64
CA THR A 65 -7.70 38.83 14.64
C THR A 65 -7.78 38.16 16.01
N SER A 66 -7.17 38.82 17.00
CA SER A 66 -6.92 38.38 18.38
C SER A 66 -8.18 38.04 19.19
N THR A 67 -8.18 36.94 19.96
CA THR A 67 -8.61 36.92 21.39
C THR A 67 -8.36 35.57 22.09
N THR A 68 -7.58 35.67 23.18
CA THR A 68 -7.66 35.08 24.53
C THR A 68 -7.94 33.59 24.82
N SER A 69 -7.04 33.05 25.64
CA SER A 69 -6.94 31.75 26.32
C SER A 69 -8.06 31.38 27.31
N ALA A 70 -8.20 30.07 27.58
CA ALA A 70 -8.35 29.49 28.93
C ALA A 70 -8.11 27.97 28.93
N SER A 71 -7.76 27.44 30.10
CA SER A 71 -6.98 26.22 30.38
C SER A 71 -7.69 25.28 31.37
N GLY A 72 -7.27 23.99 31.42
CA GLY A 72 -7.50 23.03 32.52
C GLY A 72 -8.59 21.98 32.23
N SER A 73 -8.47 20.68 32.51
CA SER A 73 -7.63 19.95 33.49
C SER A 73 -7.50 18.44 33.18
N THR A 74 -6.50 17.85 33.82
CA THR A 74 -5.84 16.51 33.77
C THR A 74 -6.64 15.27 34.28
N PRO A 75 -6.08 14.02 34.19
CA PRO A 75 -6.80 12.75 33.98
C PRO A 75 -6.92 11.84 35.22
N THR A 76 -7.64 10.71 35.07
CA THR A 76 -7.70 9.61 36.05
C THR A 76 -7.29 8.27 35.41
N THR A 77 -6.50 7.50 36.16
CA THR A 77 -5.76 6.27 35.83
C THR A 77 -6.49 5.00 36.32
N ALA A 78 -6.32 3.87 35.61
CA ALA A 78 -6.17 2.47 36.08
C ALA A 78 -6.77 1.50 35.03
N SER A 79 -6.34 0.24 34.82
CA SER A 79 -5.16 -0.57 35.13
C SER A 79 -5.35 -1.89 34.36
N SER A 80 -4.24 -2.57 34.07
CA SER A 80 -4.02 -3.80 33.31
C SER A 80 -4.90 -5.02 33.61
N GLY A 81 -5.13 -5.81 32.55
CA GLY A 81 -5.51 -7.22 32.60
C GLY A 81 -4.92 -7.99 31.40
N THR A 82 -3.87 -8.77 31.65
CA THR A 82 -3.25 -9.73 30.72
C THR A 82 -4.10 -10.99 30.59
N SER A 83 -4.25 -11.52 29.37
CA SER A 83 -4.73 -12.89 29.15
C SER A 83 -4.03 -13.51 27.94
N VAL A 84 -3.47 -14.69 28.18
CA VAL A 84 -2.65 -15.49 27.27
C VAL A 84 -3.58 -16.46 26.56
N VAL A 85 -3.53 -16.57 25.23
CA VAL A 85 -4.23 -17.63 24.50
C VAL A 85 -3.26 -18.37 23.58
N THR A 86 -3.37 -19.69 23.71
CA THR A 86 -2.65 -20.79 23.09
C THR A 86 -2.84 -20.89 21.57
N VAL A 87 -1.75 -21.19 20.86
CA VAL A 87 -1.71 -21.49 19.42
C VAL A 87 -2.29 -22.88 19.12
N SER A 88 -3.20 -22.96 18.15
CA SER A 88 -3.75 -24.22 17.60
C SER A 88 -3.32 -24.40 16.15
N ALA A 89 -3.14 -25.66 15.75
CA ALA A 89 -2.36 -26.08 14.59
C ALA A 89 -3.00 -25.83 13.21
N VAL A 90 -2.11 -25.70 12.22
CA VAL A 90 -2.36 -25.52 10.78
C VAL A 90 -3.09 -26.73 10.16
N PRO A 91 -4.18 -26.55 9.39
CA PRO A 91 -4.68 -27.60 8.52
C PRO A 91 -3.97 -27.54 7.15
N THR A 92 -3.37 -28.67 6.78
CA THR A 92 -2.86 -28.95 5.43
C THR A 92 -4.01 -28.99 4.43
N ALA A 93 -3.96 -28.14 3.40
CA ALA A 93 -4.93 -28.16 2.30
C ALA A 93 -4.75 -29.41 1.42
N SER A 94 -5.84 -30.17 1.26
CA SER A 94 -5.94 -31.28 0.30
C SER A 94 -6.53 -30.75 -1.01
N SER A 95 -5.78 -30.90 -2.10
CA SER A 95 -6.16 -30.49 -3.46
C SER A 95 -7.15 -31.47 -4.09
N GLY A 96 -8.44 -31.16 -3.96
CA GLY A 96 -9.51 -31.75 -4.78
C GLY A 96 -9.67 -31.01 -6.12
N PRO A 97 -10.27 -31.63 -7.14
CA PRO A 97 -10.52 -30.97 -8.43
C PRO A 97 -11.59 -29.90 -8.26
N THR A 98 -11.21 -28.64 -8.49
CA THR A 98 -12.11 -27.49 -8.50
C THR A 98 -12.92 -27.51 -9.80
N VAL A 99 -14.23 -27.79 -9.69
CA VAL A 99 -15.18 -27.52 -10.77
C VAL A 99 -15.22 -26.00 -10.91
N THR A 100 -14.58 -25.45 -11.94
CA THR A 100 -14.61 -24.02 -12.23
C THR A 100 -15.95 -23.69 -12.87
N THR A 101 -16.88 -23.18 -12.05
CA THR A 101 -18.10 -22.53 -12.57
C THR A 101 -17.67 -21.41 -13.53
N PRO A 102 -18.18 -21.39 -14.78
CA PRO A 102 -17.92 -20.31 -15.73
C PRO A 102 -18.31 -18.96 -15.10
N GLY A 103 -17.43 -17.97 -15.21
CA GLY A 103 -17.74 -16.63 -14.71
C GLY A 103 -18.70 -15.86 -15.62
N SER A 104 -19.34 -14.83 -15.07
CA SER A 104 -20.40 -14.04 -15.71
C SER A 104 -19.91 -12.80 -16.46
N CYS A 105 -18.62 -12.48 -16.41
CA CYS A 105 -18.08 -11.24 -16.94
C CYS A 105 -17.99 -11.25 -18.47
N LYS A 106 -18.63 -10.26 -19.09
CA LYS A 106 -18.38 -9.91 -20.49
C LYS A 106 -17.11 -9.08 -20.63
N GLU A 107 -16.96 -8.11 -19.73
CA GLU A 107 -15.78 -7.27 -19.58
C GLU A 107 -15.33 -7.37 -18.12
N TRP A 108 -14.03 -7.58 -17.87
CA TRP A 108 -13.50 -7.76 -16.52
C TRP A 108 -13.72 -6.51 -15.64
N HIS A 109 -13.72 -5.33 -16.25
CA HIS A 109 -13.85 -4.05 -15.58
C HIS A 109 -15.31 -3.60 -15.40
N ALA A 110 -16.30 -4.44 -15.74
CA ALA A 110 -17.69 -4.13 -15.48
C ALA A 110 -17.96 -4.00 -13.96
N PHE A 111 -18.89 -3.12 -13.62
CA PHE A 111 -19.39 -2.95 -12.26
C PHE A 111 -20.74 -3.66 -12.12
N GLN A 112 -21.03 -4.16 -10.91
CA GLN A 112 -22.32 -4.72 -10.57
C GLN A 112 -23.26 -3.59 -10.13
N ASP A 113 -24.56 -3.81 -10.26
CA ASP A 113 -25.54 -2.87 -9.73
C ASP A 113 -25.56 -2.93 -8.20
N GLY A 114 -25.35 -1.78 -7.55
CA GLY A 114 -25.27 -1.68 -6.09
C GLY A 114 -24.01 -2.34 -5.52
N ASP A 115 -24.11 -2.88 -4.29
CA ASP A 115 -22.99 -3.54 -3.60
C ASP A 115 -23.07 -5.09 -3.71
N ASN A 116 -23.61 -5.59 -4.83
CA ASN A 116 -23.82 -7.02 -5.07
C ASN A 116 -22.55 -7.71 -5.61
N TYR A 117 -21.47 -7.66 -4.84
CA TYR A 117 -20.21 -8.30 -5.19
C TYR A 117 -20.01 -9.63 -4.46
N THR A 118 -19.40 -10.60 -5.13
CA THR A 118 -19.08 -11.90 -4.54
C THR A 118 -17.89 -11.81 -3.59
N ARG A 119 -17.88 -12.70 -2.60
CA ARG A 119 -16.72 -13.03 -1.77
C ARG A 119 -16.30 -14.49 -1.93
N GLU A 120 -16.74 -15.16 -3.00
CA GLU A 120 -16.32 -16.54 -3.30
C GLU A 120 -14.78 -16.60 -3.32
N GLY A 121 -14.21 -17.64 -2.71
CA GLY A 121 -12.75 -17.83 -2.66
C GLY A 121 -12.02 -17.03 -1.58
N PHE A 122 -12.57 -15.90 -1.09
CA PHE A 122 -12.01 -15.24 0.09
C PHE A 122 -12.29 -16.05 1.37
N GLY A 123 -11.43 -15.89 2.37
CA GLY A 123 -11.69 -16.39 3.72
C GLY A 123 -12.62 -15.47 4.52
N ASN A 124 -12.66 -15.68 5.83
CA ASN A 124 -13.36 -14.78 6.73
C ASN A 124 -12.66 -13.41 6.78
N LYS A 125 -13.44 -12.36 7.00
CA LYS A 125 -12.93 -11.00 7.17
C LYS A 125 -12.49 -10.80 8.61
N THR A 126 -11.25 -10.39 8.84
CA THR A 126 -10.82 -9.97 10.18
C THR A 126 -11.41 -8.60 10.49
N MET A 127 -11.72 -8.35 11.77
CA MET A 127 -12.20 -7.04 12.21
C MET A 127 -11.07 -6.03 12.25
N ASN A 128 -11.35 -4.78 11.89
CA ASN A 128 -10.40 -3.71 12.10
C ASN A 128 -10.16 -3.44 13.60
N ASN A 129 -9.03 -2.84 13.92
CA ASN A 129 -8.66 -2.53 15.31
C ASN A 129 -9.17 -1.17 15.82
N GLY A 130 -9.94 -0.41 15.03
CA GLY A 130 -10.46 0.90 15.38
C GLY A 130 -9.42 2.02 15.57
N GLU A 131 -8.14 1.72 15.32
CA GLU A 131 -7.07 2.70 15.40
C GLU A 131 -7.07 3.62 14.17
N LYS A 132 -6.16 4.59 14.13
CA LYS A 132 -6.00 5.49 12.98
C LYS A 132 -4.58 5.42 12.42
N TYR A 133 -4.41 5.90 11.20
CA TYR A 133 -3.10 6.10 10.59
C TYR A 133 -2.29 4.80 10.48
N ILE A 134 -0.99 4.89 10.75
CA ILE A 134 -0.07 3.76 10.71
C ILE A 134 -0.50 2.60 11.62
N LYS A 135 -1.21 2.89 12.72
CA LYS A 135 -1.72 1.89 13.67
C LYS A 135 -2.98 1.18 13.19
N TYR A 136 -3.64 1.70 12.15
CA TYR A 136 -4.81 1.04 11.59
C TYR A 136 -4.43 -0.32 11.02
N ILE A 137 -5.19 -1.33 11.43
CA ILE A 137 -5.13 -2.70 10.94
C ILE A 137 -6.54 -3.02 10.45
N GLY A 138 -6.73 -3.14 9.15
CA GLY A 138 -7.96 -3.59 8.54
C GLY A 138 -8.01 -5.11 8.38
N ASN A 139 -8.69 -5.56 7.33
CA ASN A 139 -8.82 -6.94 6.93
C ASN A 139 -7.49 -7.52 6.44
N VAL A 140 -6.99 -8.56 7.13
CA VAL A 140 -5.82 -9.36 6.72
C VAL A 140 -6.23 -10.80 6.35
N GLY A 141 -7.53 -11.10 6.35
CA GLY A 141 -8.09 -12.43 6.09
C GLY A 141 -7.94 -13.41 7.26
N ASP A 142 -8.90 -14.33 7.39
CA ASP A 142 -8.86 -15.49 8.27
C ASP A 142 -9.27 -16.74 7.47
N PRO A 143 -8.32 -17.60 7.07
CA PRO A 143 -6.89 -17.59 7.45
C PRO A 143 -6.12 -16.39 6.86
N TYR A 144 -4.99 -16.02 7.49
CA TYR A 144 -4.16 -14.89 7.06
C TYR A 144 -3.84 -14.93 5.56
N GLY A 145 -4.06 -13.80 4.89
CA GLY A 145 -3.83 -13.63 3.45
C GLY A 145 -5.01 -14.00 2.56
N SER A 146 -6.06 -14.61 3.12
CA SER A 146 -7.26 -15.02 2.36
C SER A 146 -8.15 -13.85 1.91
N ASN A 147 -7.74 -12.60 2.13
CA ASN A 147 -8.37 -11.38 1.62
C ASN A 147 -7.83 -10.94 0.25
N ILE A 148 -6.81 -11.62 -0.28
CA ILE A 148 -6.20 -11.36 -1.60
C ILE A 148 -6.13 -12.67 -2.38
N ILE A 149 -6.78 -12.75 -3.54
CA ILE A 149 -6.85 -14.00 -4.32
C ILE A 149 -6.66 -13.73 -5.82
N GLU A 150 -6.04 -14.68 -6.52
CA GLU A 150 -6.10 -14.71 -7.99
C GLU A 150 -7.51 -15.13 -8.43
N VAL A 151 -8.03 -14.45 -9.45
CA VAL A 151 -9.32 -14.77 -10.07
C VAL A 151 -9.15 -14.89 -11.58
N SER A 152 -10.07 -15.59 -12.25
CA SER A 152 -10.09 -15.59 -13.71
C SER A 152 -10.68 -14.28 -14.24
N GLU A 153 -10.27 -13.90 -15.46
CA GLU A 153 -10.86 -12.76 -16.18
C GLU A 153 -12.39 -12.81 -16.22
N SER A 154 -12.92 -14.00 -16.51
CA SER A 154 -14.37 -14.25 -16.61
C SER A 154 -15.12 -14.05 -15.29
N LYS A 155 -14.44 -14.01 -14.14
CA LYS A 155 -15.03 -13.75 -12.83
C LYS A 155 -14.66 -12.38 -12.25
N ALA A 156 -13.69 -11.67 -12.83
CA ALA A 156 -13.13 -10.44 -12.27
C ALA A 156 -14.19 -9.37 -11.92
N CYS A 157 -15.14 -9.12 -12.80
CA CYS A 157 -16.22 -8.14 -12.58
C CYS A 157 -17.18 -8.50 -11.42
N GLU A 158 -17.17 -9.75 -10.94
CA GLU A 158 -18.00 -10.19 -9.81
C GLU A 158 -17.43 -9.71 -8.47
N TYR A 159 -16.15 -9.32 -8.43
CA TYR A 159 -15.48 -8.85 -7.23
C TYR A 159 -15.46 -7.32 -7.17
N LYS A 160 -15.47 -6.78 -5.94
CA LYS A 160 -15.60 -5.33 -5.71
C LYS A 160 -14.33 -4.56 -6.08
N HIS A 161 -13.16 -5.05 -5.69
CA HIS A 161 -11.87 -4.44 -6.02
C HIS A 161 -11.03 -5.44 -6.79
N VAL A 162 -10.65 -5.07 -8.01
CA VAL A 162 -9.82 -5.92 -8.86
C VAL A 162 -8.73 -5.11 -9.53
N ILE A 163 -7.54 -5.67 -9.53
CA ILE A 163 -6.46 -5.21 -10.41
C ILE A 163 -6.26 -6.25 -11.52
N ARG A 164 -6.09 -5.75 -12.74
CA ARG A 164 -5.52 -6.48 -13.86
C ARG A 164 -4.04 -6.15 -13.94
N ILE A 165 -3.20 -7.15 -14.11
CA ILE A 165 -1.76 -6.99 -14.23
C ILE A 165 -1.34 -7.51 -15.58
N ASP A 166 -0.79 -6.64 -16.41
CA ASP A 166 -0.25 -6.98 -17.71
C ASP A 166 1.25 -7.22 -17.58
N GLY A 167 1.69 -8.40 -18.00
CA GLY A 167 3.09 -8.79 -18.02
C GLY A 167 3.93 -7.98 -19.00
N SER A 168 5.25 -8.04 -18.84
CA SER A 168 6.16 -7.54 -19.89
C SER A 168 5.99 -8.35 -21.17
N GLU A 169 6.36 -7.80 -22.32
CA GLU A 169 6.33 -8.52 -23.61
C GLU A 169 7.54 -9.45 -23.82
N LYS A 170 8.50 -9.48 -22.88
CA LYS A 170 9.84 -10.05 -23.13
C LYS A 170 10.20 -11.21 -22.22
N GLU A 171 9.88 -11.09 -20.94
CA GLU A 171 10.34 -12.03 -19.92
C GLU A 171 9.21 -12.39 -18.95
N THR A 172 9.33 -13.54 -18.30
CA THR A 172 8.45 -13.92 -17.20
C THR A 172 8.80 -13.12 -15.94
N TRP A 173 7.79 -12.56 -15.29
CA TRP A 173 7.92 -11.83 -14.03
C TRP A 173 7.30 -12.60 -12.88
N THR A 174 7.90 -12.47 -11.70
CA THR A 174 7.29 -12.86 -10.43
C THR A 174 6.66 -11.65 -9.79
N ILE A 175 5.42 -11.81 -9.34
CA ILE A 175 4.70 -10.81 -8.55
C ILE A 175 4.33 -11.44 -7.23
N ALA A 176 4.59 -10.74 -6.14
CA ALA A 176 4.18 -11.20 -4.82
C ALA A 176 3.40 -10.09 -4.11
N PHE A 177 2.24 -10.44 -3.57
CA PHE A 177 1.35 -9.58 -2.79
C PHE A 177 1.49 -9.89 -1.32
N TRP A 178 1.42 -8.89 -0.46
CA TRP A 178 1.38 -9.05 0.99
C TRP A 178 0.41 -8.05 1.61
N ASN A 179 -0.18 -8.45 2.74
CA ASN A 179 -0.86 -7.50 3.62
C ASN A 179 0.18 -6.60 4.29
N LYS A 180 -0.18 -5.35 4.61
CA LYS A 180 0.65 -4.41 5.39
C LYS A 180 1.13 -5.06 6.68
N MET A 181 0.19 -5.66 7.39
CA MET A 181 0.43 -6.37 8.64
C MET A 181 0.79 -7.82 8.33
N GLY A 182 1.84 -8.34 8.96
CA GLY A 182 2.17 -9.77 8.87
C GLY A 182 1.23 -10.63 9.72
N PRO A 183 1.44 -11.96 9.73
CA PRO A 183 0.63 -12.90 10.52
C PRO A 183 0.67 -12.63 12.03
N ASP A 184 1.71 -11.94 12.51
CA ASP A 184 1.86 -11.52 13.91
C ASP A 184 1.17 -10.18 14.22
N LEU A 185 0.41 -9.63 13.26
CA LEU A 185 -0.27 -8.34 13.31
C LEU A 185 0.69 -7.17 13.60
N LYS A 186 1.97 -7.31 13.21
CA LYS A 186 2.95 -6.22 13.20
C LYS A 186 3.20 -5.75 11.77
N LEU A 187 3.83 -4.58 11.63
CA LEU A 187 4.26 -4.01 10.35
C LEU A 187 5.41 -4.85 9.77
N THR A 188 5.09 -6.04 9.28
CA THR A 188 6.06 -7.09 8.90
C THR A 188 5.68 -7.78 7.58
N GLY A 189 4.63 -7.33 6.89
CA GLY A 189 4.13 -7.96 5.67
C GLY A 189 5.18 -8.19 4.58
N TRP A 190 6.03 -7.18 4.34
CA TRP A 190 7.06 -7.23 3.29
C TRP A 190 8.30 -8.05 3.67
N TYR A 191 8.37 -8.60 4.89
CA TYR A 191 9.47 -9.44 5.35
C TYR A 191 9.21 -10.92 5.06
N GLY A 192 8.94 -11.25 3.79
CA GLY A 192 8.74 -12.64 3.36
C GLY A 192 7.34 -13.20 3.62
N ASN A 193 6.37 -12.38 4.03
CA ASN A 193 5.00 -12.80 4.34
C ASN A 193 4.04 -12.58 3.15
N ALA A 194 4.52 -12.82 1.92
CA ALA A 194 3.67 -12.80 0.74
C ALA A 194 2.53 -13.81 0.88
N VAL A 195 1.32 -13.38 0.54
CA VAL A 195 0.07 -14.15 0.65
C VAL A 195 -0.39 -14.71 -0.69
N LEU A 196 0.02 -14.07 -1.79
CA LEU A 196 -0.20 -14.52 -3.15
C LEU A 196 1.06 -14.27 -3.96
N THR A 197 1.56 -15.29 -4.66
CA THR A 197 2.69 -15.14 -5.59
C THR A 197 2.31 -15.69 -6.95
N LEU A 198 2.45 -14.86 -7.97
CA LEU A 198 2.07 -15.16 -9.34
C LEU A 198 3.29 -15.13 -10.25
N LYS A 199 3.24 -15.97 -11.28
CA LYS A 199 4.10 -15.86 -12.45
C LYS A 199 3.28 -15.29 -13.59
N ILE A 200 3.83 -14.28 -14.26
CA ILE A 200 3.21 -13.67 -15.43
C ILE A 200 4.18 -13.86 -16.60
N ASN A 201 3.78 -14.65 -17.57
CA ASN A 201 4.57 -14.89 -18.78
C ASN A 201 4.44 -13.72 -19.77
N PRO A 202 5.30 -13.66 -20.80
CA PRO A 202 5.18 -12.67 -21.84
C PRO A 202 3.79 -12.61 -22.48
N GLY A 203 3.18 -11.42 -22.52
CA GLY A 203 1.85 -11.19 -23.07
C GLY A 203 0.69 -11.77 -22.23
N GLU A 204 0.96 -12.30 -21.04
CA GLU A 204 -0.07 -12.80 -20.12
C GLU A 204 -0.64 -11.65 -19.26
N SER A 205 -1.95 -11.71 -18.99
CA SER A 205 -2.61 -10.88 -17.99
C SER A 205 -3.08 -11.74 -16.82
N LYS A 206 -2.91 -11.24 -15.60
CA LYS A 206 -3.46 -11.84 -14.37
C LYS A 206 -4.46 -10.90 -13.71
N TYR A 207 -5.40 -11.46 -12.97
CA TYR A 207 -6.42 -10.71 -12.24
C TYR A 207 -6.34 -11.08 -10.77
N VAL A 208 -6.27 -10.06 -9.91
CA VAL A 208 -6.23 -10.24 -8.46
C VAL A 208 -7.37 -9.46 -7.84
N ALA A 209 -8.19 -10.16 -7.07
CA ALA A 209 -9.28 -9.58 -6.32
C ALA A 209 -8.87 -9.34 -4.86
N PHE A 210 -9.40 -8.26 -4.30
CA PHE A 210 -9.16 -7.84 -2.92
C PHE A 210 -10.49 -7.66 -2.22
N ASP A 211 -10.60 -8.18 -1.00
CA ASP A 211 -11.76 -7.95 -0.15
C ASP A 211 -11.71 -6.54 0.46
N ASP A 212 -12.88 -5.99 0.80
CA ASP A 212 -13.00 -4.68 1.45
C ASP A 212 -12.15 -4.61 2.74
N ASP A 213 -11.71 -3.40 3.04
CA ASP A 213 -10.90 -3.01 4.18
C ASP A 213 -9.49 -3.60 4.21
N SER A 214 -8.93 -3.94 3.04
CA SER A 214 -7.60 -4.56 2.92
C SER A 214 -6.51 -3.54 2.62
N GLN A 215 -5.37 -3.66 3.31
CA GLN A 215 -4.19 -2.82 3.11
C GLN A 215 -2.95 -3.66 2.86
N GLY A 216 -2.09 -3.20 1.96
CA GLY A 216 -0.83 -3.88 1.69
C GLY A 216 -0.08 -3.33 0.50
N ALA A 217 0.77 -4.18 -0.06
CA ALA A 217 1.50 -3.86 -1.27
C ALA A 217 1.84 -5.12 -2.05
N TRP A 218 2.37 -4.93 -3.25
CA TRP A 218 3.00 -5.95 -4.05
C TRP A 218 4.26 -5.43 -4.69
N GLY A 219 5.13 -6.37 -5.04
CA GLY A 219 6.31 -6.10 -5.85
C GLY A 219 6.29 -6.96 -7.09
N ALA A 220 6.94 -6.50 -8.15
CA ALA A 220 7.16 -7.26 -9.36
C ALA A 220 8.65 -7.23 -9.71
N ALA A 221 9.22 -8.40 -10.01
CA ALA A 221 10.61 -8.51 -10.44
C ALA A 221 10.81 -9.68 -11.40
N LYS A 222 11.87 -9.59 -12.21
CA LYS A 222 12.35 -10.69 -13.06
C LYS A 222 12.86 -11.85 -12.22
N GLY A 223 12.76 -13.07 -12.75
CA GLY A 223 13.22 -14.30 -12.08
C GLY A 223 12.14 -14.95 -11.22
N ASP A 224 12.55 -15.76 -10.22
CA ASP A 224 11.67 -16.61 -9.41
C ASP A 224 11.26 -16.06 -8.05
N SER A 225 11.79 -14.90 -7.67
CA SER A 225 11.48 -14.28 -6.39
C SER A 225 11.72 -12.77 -6.45
N LEU A 226 11.07 -12.04 -5.54
CA LEU A 226 11.37 -10.61 -5.39
C LEU A 226 12.75 -10.43 -4.75
N PRO A 227 13.55 -9.44 -5.19
CA PRO A 227 14.80 -9.09 -4.54
C PRO A 227 14.54 -8.69 -3.09
N LYS A 228 15.53 -8.94 -2.22
CA LYS A 228 15.48 -8.60 -0.80
C LYS A 228 16.68 -7.75 -0.42
N ASP A 229 16.49 -6.89 0.56
CA ASP A 229 17.58 -6.17 1.18
C ASP A 229 18.33 -7.03 2.23
N GLN A 230 19.35 -6.43 2.84
CA GLN A 230 20.17 -7.06 3.88
C GLN A 230 19.41 -7.48 5.15
N TYR A 231 18.18 -7.02 5.36
CA TYR A 231 17.32 -7.36 6.48
C TYR A 231 16.20 -8.33 6.09
N GLY A 232 16.15 -8.77 4.83
CA GLY A 232 15.17 -9.73 4.31
C GLY A 232 13.84 -9.12 3.85
N GLY A 233 13.72 -7.79 3.80
CA GLY A 233 12.53 -7.10 3.28
C GLY A 233 12.55 -7.03 1.75
N TYR A 234 11.40 -7.11 1.10
CA TYR A 234 11.31 -6.99 -0.36
C TYR A 234 11.83 -5.62 -0.84
N ALA A 235 12.84 -5.63 -1.70
CA ALA A 235 13.59 -4.46 -2.13
C ALA A 235 13.45 -4.23 -3.65
N CYS A 236 12.21 -4.01 -4.08
CA CYS A 236 11.84 -3.72 -5.46
C CYS A 236 10.92 -2.49 -5.49
N THR A 237 10.53 -2.05 -6.68
CA THR A 237 9.40 -1.12 -6.83
C THR A 237 8.13 -1.77 -6.33
N TRP A 238 7.41 -1.05 -5.47
CA TRP A 238 6.15 -1.50 -4.90
C TRP A 238 4.97 -0.84 -5.59
N GLY A 239 3.89 -1.58 -5.77
CA GLY A 239 2.56 -1.02 -5.86
C GLY A 239 1.92 -1.17 -4.49
N GLU A 240 1.48 -0.07 -3.89
CA GLU A 240 0.85 -0.07 -2.57
C GLU A 240 -0.65 0.16 -2.71
N PHE A 241 -1.46 -0.43 -1.81
CA PHE A 241 -2.92 -0.31 -1.85
C PHE A 241 -3.55 -0.19 -0.46
N ASP A 242 -4.70 0.47 -0.46
CA ASP A 242 -5.68 0.49 0.61
C ASP A 242 -7.06 0.46 -0.04
N PHE A 243 -7.82 -0.61 0.11
CA PHE A 243 -9.07 -0.79 -0.63
C PHE A 243 -10.27 -0.90 0.32
N GLY A 244 -11.25 -0.01 0.14
CA GLY A 244 -12.48 -0.02 0.91
C GLY A 244 -12.26 0.27 2.40
N ASN A 245 -11.36 1.20 2.74
CA ASN A 245 -10.94 1.45 4.12
C ASN A 245 -12.12 1.92 4.98
N THR A 246 -12.50 1.12 5.97
CA THR A 246 -13.68 1.44 6.80
C THR A 246 -13.45 2.61 7.76
N SER A 247 -12.20 2.90 8.13
CA SER A 247 -11.81 4.08 8.91
C SER A 247 -11.84 5.37 8.09
N ASN A 248 -11.89 5.26 6.75
CA ASN A 248 -11.94 6.38 5.81
C ASN A 248 -13.14 6.27 4.87
N GLU A 249 -14.33 6.04 5.42
CA GLU A 249 -15.61 6.06 4.70
C GLU A 249 -15.69 5.10 3.49
N GLY A 250 -14.89 4.03 3.49
CA GLY A 250 -14.84 3.05 2.41
C GLY A 250 -14.02 3.50 1.19
N TRP A 251 -13.22 4.56 1.31
CA TRP A 251 -12.35 5.01 0.23
C TRP A 251 -11.24 4.01 -0.07
N SER A 252 -10.74 4.09 -1.30
CA SER A 252 -9.61 3.31 -1.79
C SER A 252 -8.47 4.24 -2.25
N GLY A 253 -7.23 3.79 -2.13
CA GLY A 253 -6.05 4.49 -2.61
C GLY A 253 -4.96 3.54 -3.09
N TRP A 254 -4.11 4.01 -3.99
CA TRP A 254 -3.00 3.24 -4.53
C TRP A 254 -1.85 4.15 -4.98
N ASP A 255 -0.63 3.62 -4.99
CA ASP A 255 0.54 4.35 -5.47
C ASP A 255 1.65 3.39 -5.92
N VAL A 256 2.58 3.92 -6.72
CA VAL A 256 3.84 3.28 -7.07
C VAL A 256 4.96 3.89 -6.23
N SER A 257 5.84 3.06 -5.69
CA SER A 257 6.90 3.47 -4.78
C SER A 257 8.22 2.78 -5.12
N ALA A 258 9.25 3.57 -5.45
CA ALA A 258 10.61 3.10 -5.71
C ALA A 258 11.51 3.18 -4.46
N ILE A 259 10.97 3.61 -3.31
CA ILE A 259 11.74 3.87 -2.08
C ILE A 259 12.58 2.64 -1.69
N GLN A 260 11.98 1.45 -1.69
CA GLN A 260 12.65 0.24 -1.19
C GLN A 260 13.78 -0.21 -2.12
N ALA A 261 13.57 -0.16 -3.44
CA ALA A 261 14.62 -0.42 -4.42
C ALA A 261 15.79 0.58 -4.26
N GLN A 262 15.49 1.88 -4.23
CA GLN A 262 16.51 2.93 -4.14
C GLN A 262 17.29 2.89 -2.82
N MET A 263 16.60 2.70 -1.68
CA MET A 263 17.23 2.60 -0.37
C MET A 263 18.08 1.33 -0.21
N ALA A 264 17.79 0.28 -1.00
CA ALA A 264 18.62 -0.91 -1.07
C ALA A 264 19.77 -0.80 -2.10
N GLY A 265 19.86 0.31 -2.84
CA GLY A 265 20.85 0.48 -3.91
C GLY A 265 20.60 -0.44 -5.11
N LEU A 266 19.36 -0.84 -5.34
CA LEU A 266 18.95 -1.70 -6.45
C LEU A 266 18.29 -0.86 -7.56
N ASP A 267 18.34 -1.40 -8.78
CA ASP A 267 17.65 -0.81 -9.92
C ASP A 267 16.13 -0.74 -9.65
N VAL A 268 15.52 0.34 -10.11
CA VAL A 268 14.07 0.55 -10.04
C VAL A 268 13.40 -0.19 -11.19
N GLN A 269 12.46 -1.09 -10.86
CA GLN A 269 11.60 -1.75 -11.84
C GLN A 269 10.46 -0.80 -12.23
N GLY A 270 10.16 -0.72 -13.52
CA GLY A 270 9.06 0.06 -14.03
C GLY A 270 7.72 -0.50 -13.60
N MET A 271 6.84 0.34 -13.06
CA MET A 271 5.46 0.01 -12.74
C MET A 271 4.56 1.22 -12.98
N ARG A 272 3.40 0.98 -13.60
CA ARG A 272 2.33 1.98 -13.76
C ARG A 272 1.02 1.38 -13.28
N ILE A 273 0.31 2.10 -12.43
CA ILE A 273 -1.00 1.72 -11.89
C ILE A 273 -1.98 2.82 -12.22
N CYS A 274 -3.03 2.49 -12.97
CA CYS A 274 -4.09 3.43 -13.31
C CYS A 274 -5.46 2.85 -13.05
N THR A 275 -6.47 3.71 -12.91
CA THR A 275 -7.85 3.29 -13.12
C THR A 275 -8.00 2.69 -14.52
N HIS A 276 -8.93 1.75 -14.69
CA HIS A 276 -9.14 1.04 -15.97
C HIS A 276 -9.41 1.96 -17.17
N ASP A 277 -9.94 3.16 -16.92
CA ASP A 277 -10.22 4.22 -17.90
C ASP A 277 -9.06 5.22 -18.04
N ASN A 278 -7.92 4.96 -17.39
CA ASN A 278 -6.69 5.72 -17.44
C ASN A 278 -6.80 7.18 -16.93
N GLN A 279 -7.81 7.49 -16.09
CA GLN A 279 -8.04 8.84 -15.57
C GLN A 279 -7.15 9.21 -14.38
N LYS A 280 -6.87 8.26 -13.49
CA LYS A 280 -6.01 8.47 -12.32
C LYS A 280 -4.88 7.46 -12.34
N CYS A 281 -3.64 7.94 -12.28
CA CYS A 281 -2.44 7.12 -12.43
C CYS A 281 -1.40 7.43 -11.36
N SER A 282 -0.58 6.42 -11.06
CA SER A 282 0.70 6.51 -10.36
C SER A 282 1.70 5.67 -11.14
N ALA A 283 2.87 6.21 -11.46
CA ALA A 283 3.82 5.55 -12.34
C ALA A 283 5.27 5.89 -12.01
N ILE A 284 6.13 4.88 -12.14
CA ILE A 284 7.58 5.02 -12.18
C ILE A 284 8.07 4.14 -13.33
N SER A 285 8.85 4.69 -14.25
CA SER A 285 9.43 3.87 -15.31
C SER A 285 10.75 3.22 -14.90
N ASN A 286 11.23 2.27 -15.70
CA ASN A 286 12.49 1.58 -15.48
C ASN A 286 13.64 2.56 -15.20
N LEU A 287 14.41 2.27 -14.15
CA LEU A 287 15.49 3.13 -13.63
C LEU A 287 15.01 4.51 -13.14
N ALA A 288 13.71 4.66 -12.85
CA ALA A 288 13.08 5.91 -12.42
C ALA A 288 13.32 7.09 -13.39
N LYS A 289 13.38 6.82 -14.71
CA LYS A 289 13.55 7.88 -15.72
C LYS A 289 12.35 8.83 -15.77
N LEU A 290 11.16 8.30 -15.52
CA LEU A 290 9.91 9.04 -15.34
C LEU A 290 9.32 8.68 -13.98
N VAL A 291 8.83 9.70 -13.28
CA VAL A 291 8.08 9.56 -12.02
C VAL A 291 6.86 10.46 -12.15
N GLU A 292 5.68 9.87 -12.05
CA GLU A 292 4.39 10.56 -12.14
C GLU A 292 3.53 10.13 -10.95
N ASN A 293 3.22 11.09 -10.08
CA ASN A 293 2.33 10.86 -8.94
C ASN A 293 2.71 9.59 -8.14
N ALA A 294 4.01 9.44 -7.86
CA ALA A 294 4.61 8.26 -7.28
C ALA A 294 5.76 8.64 -6.34
N TYR A 295 6.21 7.70 -5.52
CA TYR A 295 7.22 7.97 -4.49
C TYR A 295 8.62 7.50 -4.89
N THR A 296 9.59 8.39 -4.83
CA THR A 296 11.02 8.04 -4.77
C THR A 296 11.54 8.17 -3.35
N ALA A 297 12.81 7.83 -3.12
CA ALA A 297 13.49 8.03 -1.85
C ALA A 297 13.46 9.50 -1.37
N LEU A 298 13.34 10.48 -2.28
CA LEU A 298 13.21 11.90 -1.94
C LEU A 298 11.85 12.22 -1.31
N GLU A 299 10.79 11.55 -1.76
CA GLU A 299 9.44 11.69 -1.22
C GLU A 299 9.19 10.75 -0.02
N ALA A 300 10.24 10.20 0.59
CA ALA A 300 10.13 9.33 1.76
C ALA A 300 9.34 9.99 2.90
N GLY A 301 9.32 11.32 3.05
CA GLY A 301 8.54 12.00 4.09
C GLY A 301 7.22 12.64 3.62
N VAL A 302 6.83 12.47 2.36
CA VAL A 302 5.71 13.21 1.75
C VAL A 302 4.44 12.39 1.77
N ASP A 303 3.29 13.05 1.89
CA ASP A 303 1.94 12.47 1.91
C ASP A 303 1.11 12.97 0.69
N GLY A 304 0.04 12.26 0.35
CA GLY A 304 -0.96 12.69 -0.63
C GLY A 304 -0.61 12.42 -2.10
N ILE A 305 0.40 11.59 -2.36
CA ILE A 305 0.79 11.17 -3.71
C ILE A 305 0.17 9.80 -4.01
N GLY A 306 -0.39 9.66 -5.21
CA GLY A 306 -1.04 8.43 -5.67
C GLY A 306 -2.46 8.68 -6.19
N GLY A 307 -3.13 7.59 -6.50
CA GLY A 307 -4.55 7.61 -6.87
C GLY A 307 -5.44 7.44 -5.65
N GLU A 308 -6.60 8.07 -5.71
CA GLU A 308 -7.68 7.94 -4.73
C GLU A 308 -9.00 7.64 -5.45
N TRP A 309 -9.86 6.87 -4.80
CA TRP A 309 -11.20 6.57 -5.25
C TRP A 309 -12.15 6.61 -4.06
N THR A 310 -13.25 7.33 -4.21
CA THR A 310 -14.29 7.36 -3.19
C THR A 310 -14.91 5.97 -3.02
N ALA A 311 -15.74 5.80 -2.00
CA ALA A 311 -16.42 4.53 -1.72
C ALA A 311 -17.04 3.87 -2.97
N GLY A 312 -16.79 2.57 -3.12
CA GLY A 312 -17.35 1.76 -4.21
C GLY A 312 -16.32 0.84 -4.83
N ALA A 313 -16.73 0.14 -5.89
CA ALA A 313 -15.87 -0.78 -6.61
C ALA A 313 -14.75 -0.06 -7.37
N LEU A 314 -13.58 -0.69 -7.41
CA LEU A 314 -12.39 -0.17 -8.06
C LEU A 314 -11.83 -1.18 -9.08
N ARG A 315 -11.40 -0.66 -10.23
CA ARG A 315 -10.74 -1.42 -11.30
C ARG A 315 -9.44 -0.74 -11.66
N LEU A 316 -8.32 -1.39 -11.39
CA LEU A 316 -6.99 -0.88 -11.74
C LEU A 316 -6.34 -1.74 -12.83
N VAL A 317 -5.56 -1.09 -13.67
CA VAL A 317 -4.65 -1.73 -14.62
C VAL A 317 -3.22 -1.45 -14.15
N VAL A 318 -2.44 -2.51 -14.04
CA VAL A 318 -1.04 -2.49 -13.63
C VAL A 318 -0.19 -2.94 -14.83
N ASN A 319 0.68 -2.06 -15.30
CA ASN A 319 1.70 -2.40 -16.30
C ASN A 319 3.04 -2.56 -15.59
N ILE A 320 3.59 -3.77 -15.59
CA ILE A 320 4.95 -4.04 -15.10
C ILE A 320 5.97 -3.86 -16.24
N ASP A 321 7.24 -3.64 -15.90
CA ASP A 321 8.29 -3.32 -16.88
C ASP A 321 7.99 -2.04 -17.68
N TYR A 322 7.33 -1.07 -17.04
CA TYR A 322 6.95 0.20 -17.64
C TYR A 322 8.18 1.06 -17.99
N GLU A 323 8.19 1.67 -19.18
CA GLU A 323 9.30 2.48 -19.72
C GLU A 323 8.95 3.97 -19.83
#